data_AF-A0A3D1HI41-F1
#
_entry.id   AF-A0A3D1HI41-F1
#
_cell.length_a   1.000
_cell.length_b   1.000
_cell.length_c   1.000
_cell.angle_alpha   90.00
_cell.angle_beta   90.00
_cell.angle_gamma   90.00
#
_symmetry.space_group_name_H-M   'P 1'
#
loop_
_entity.id
_entity.type
_entity.pdbx_description
1 polymer ?
#
loop_
_entity_poly.entity_id
_entity_poly.type
_entity_poly.pdbx_seq_one_letter_code
_entity_poly.pdbx_strand_id
1 'polypeptide(L)'
;QGVWFTGPIELKSNINLHLEKGAILLFSPDPDLYPIVKSVFEGLDTRRCKSPISGYNLKNVAITGQGVIDGNGQFWRPLKREKVTASYWKEATSNGGAFIRDGFWIPTEGALKGYKMADMNVPTGNLTDAQWDSIKVFLRPVMINIVNSKNVWFNGVIFQNSPAWNVHPLMCENVLIEDVEIRNPSFAQNGDGLDLESCKNALIVNSRFDVGDDGICIKSGKDADGRRRGVPCENVIVDGCTVFKGHGGFVVGSEMSGGVKNISVSNCQFLGTDVGLRFKSKRGRGGIVENIWIKNISMFDIPTEAVIFNLYYGGMSAAEAQAAGKNKAEEIKPEPVTEETPCFRNIYIEDVVCRNANRAMFFNGLPEMPVENINLKNIDITAKKPAEFKYCKGIKQENVNITIK
;
A
#
# COMPACT_ATOMS: atom_id res chain seq x y z
N GLN A 1 18.91 22.34 13.72
CA GLN A 1 17.57 22.91 13.38
C GLN A 1 17.67 23.71 12.07
N GLY A 2 16.68 23.58 11.17
CA GLY A 2 16.63 24.38 9.93
C GLY A 2 15.79 23.72 8.83
N VAL A 3 15.46 24.49 7.79
CA VAL A 3 14.80 23.97 6.58
C VAL A 3 15.83 23.88 5.46
N TRP A 4 16.05 22.68 4.95
CA TRP A 4 16.99 22.39 3.86
C TRP A 4 16.20 22.07 2.60
N PHE A 5 16.20 22.99 1.64
CA PHE A 5 15.54 22.80 0.36
C PHE A 5 16.48 22.12 -0.65
N THR A 6 16.04 21.02 -1.26
CA THR A 6 16.93 20.21 -2.13
C THR A 6 16.18 19.51 -3.27
N GLY A 7 16.92 19.12 -4.31
CA GLY A 7 16.51 18.08 -5.25
C GLY A 7 16.83 16.66 -4.73
N PRO A 8 16.73 15.62 -5.58
CA PRO A 8 16.96 14.23 -5.20
C PRO A 8 18.31 13.96 -4.54
N ILE A 9 18.31 13.05 -3.56
CA ILE A 9 19.49 12.51 -2.89
C ILE A 9 19.63 11.02 -3.25
N GLU A 10 20.82 10.62 -3.67
CA GLU A 10 21.16 9.21 -3.87
C GLU A 10 22.14 8.75 -2.80
N LEU A 11 21.69 7.84 -1.95
CA LEU A 11 22.49 7.26 -0.88
C LEU A 11 23.54 6.28 -1.43
N LYS A 12 24.62 6.11 -0.67
CA LYS A 12 25.67 5.12 -0.91
C LYS A 12 25.81 4.21 0.31
N SER A 13 26.52 3.10 0.15
CA SER A 13 26.77 2.16 1.24
C SER A 13 27.51 2.82 2.41
N ASN A 14 27.22 2.37 3.63
CA ASN A 14 27.80 2.86 4.89
C ASN A 14 27.46 4.32 5.21
N ILE A 15 26.34 4.83 4.70
CA ILE A 15 25.85 6.18 4.99
C ILE A 15 24.65 6.11 5.95
N ASN A 16 24.69 6.94 6.98
CA ASN A 16 23.54 7.30 7.79
C ASN A 16 23.15 8.75 7.49
N LEU A 17 22.01 8.95 6.83
CA LEU A 17 21.40 10.28 6.70
C LEU A 17 20.66 10.60 8.01
N HIS A 18 21.33 11.33 8.90
CA HIS A 18 20.77 11.69 10.20
C HIS A 18 20.12 13.08 10.19
N LEU A 19 18.83 13.16 10.56
CA LEU A 19 18.09 14.40 10.69
C LEU A 19 17.91 14.76 12.16
N GLU A 20 18.60 15.81 12.60
CA GLU A 20 18.45 16.32 13.97
C GLU A 20 17.01 16.78 14.27
N LYS A 21 16.66 16.81 15.55
CA LYS A 21 15.38 17.38 16.01
C LYS A 21 15.21 18.81 15.48
N GLY A 22 14.07 19.08 14.86
CA GLY A 22 13.76 20.38 14.24
C GLY A 22 14.45 20.64 12.90
N ALA A 23 15.10 19.63 12.30
CA ALA A 23 15.48 19.68 10.90
C ALA A 23 14.27 19.32 10.01
N ILE A 24 14.11 20.04 8.91
CA ILE A 24 13.17 19.73 7.83
C ILE A 24 13.98 19.62 6.54
N LEU A 25 13.98 18.45 5.92
CA LEU A 25 14.46 18.24 4.57
C LEU A 25 13.28 18.34 3.61
N LEU A 26 13.20 19.46 2.89
CA LEU A 26 12.09 19.77 1.99
C LEU A 26 12.52 19.56 0.54
N PHE A 27 11.86 18.63 -0.16
CA PHE A 27 12.18 18.35 -1.55
C PHE A 27 11.51 19.33 -2.50
N SER A 28 12.22 19.73 -3.55
CA SER A 28 11.72 20.62 -4.59
C SER A 28 10.55 19.98 -5.35
N PRO A 29 9.46 20.71 -5.65
CA PRO A 29 8.41 20.20 -6.51
C PRO A 29 8.74 20.29 -8.01
N ASP A 30 9.88 20.90 -8.37
CA ASP A 30 10.28 21.09 -9.77
C ASP A 30 10.58 19.74 -10.45
N PRO A 31 9.74 19.30 -11.40
CA PRO A 31 9.92 18.01 -12.06
C PRO A 31 11.23 17.93 -12.84
N ASP A 32 11.86 19.03 -13.23
CA ASP A 32 13.10 19.03 -14.01
C ASP A 32 14.30 18.51 -13.22
N LEU A 33 14.25 18.59 -11.88
CA LEU A 33 15.26 18.00 -11.00
C LEU A 33 15.16 16.47 -10.87
N TYR A 34 14.06 15.87 -11.33
CA TYR A 34 13.78 14.44 -11.19
C TYR A 34 13.85 13.75 -12.56
N PRO A 35 15.02 13.26 -13.00
CA PRO A 35 15.12 12.56 -14.27
C PRO A 35 14.26 11.30 -14.28
N ILE A 36 13.76 10.91 -15.44
CA ILE A 36 13.04 9.64 -15.61
C ILE A 36 14.06 8.49 -15.58
N VAL A 37 13.85 7.53 -14.69
CA VAL A 37 14.71 6.36 -14.49
C VAL A 37 13.89 5.08 -14.59
N LYS A 38 14.56 3.96 -14.92
CA LYS A 38 13.95 2.63 -14.78
C LYS A 38 13.64 2.39 -13.30
N SER A 39 12.46 1.87 -13.01
CA SER A 39 11.98 1.59 -11.66
C SER A 39 10.99 0.44 -11.66
N VAL A 40 10.62 -0.04 -10.48
CA VAL A 40 9.42 -0.86 -10.29
C VAL A 40 8.36 0.02 -9.63
N PHE A 41 7.12 -0.03 -10.12
CA PHE A 41 5.99 0.68 -9.50
C PHE A 41 4.70 -0.10 -9.72
N GLU A 42 3.83 -0.16 -8.71
CA GLU A 42 2.68 -1.08 -8.68
C GLU A 42 3.07 -2.52 -9.05
N GLY A 43 4.27 -2.95 -8.63
CA GLY A 43 4.80 -4.29 -8.87
C GLY A 43 5.24 -4.61 -10.31
N LEU A 44 5.22 -3.65 -11.23
CA LEU A 44 5.61 -3.81 -12.64
C LEU A 44 6.93 -3.11 -12.95
N ASP A 45 7.75 -3.71 -13.82
CA ASP A 45 8.95 -3.07 -14.35
C ASP A 45 8.53 -1.90 -15.27
N THR A 46 8.96 -0.68 -14.98
CA THR A 46 8.52 0.54 -15.68
C THR A 46 9.55 1.67 -15.59
N ARG A 47 9.13 2.91 -15.88
CA ARG A 47 9.89 4.13 -15.67
C ARG A 47 9.14 5.11 -14.76
N ARG A 48 9.86 5.78 -13.87
CA ARG A 48 9.34 6.81 -12.96
C ARG A 48 10.30 8.00 -12.89
N CYS A 49 9.82 9.15 -12.44
CA CYS A 49 10.72 10.18 -11.94
C CYS A 49 11.57 9.60 -10.80
N LYS A 50 12.86 9.98 -10.75
CA LYS A 50 13.78 9.59 -9.68
C LYS A 50 13.17 9.89 -8.31
N SER A 51 13.37 9.02 -7.34
CA SER A 51 12.89 9.25 -5.97
C SER A 51 13.61 10.43 -5.31
N PRO A 52 12.91 11.25 -4.50
CA PRO A 52 13.52 12.21 -3.58
C PRO A 52 14.69 11.62 -2.81
N ILE A 53 14.55 10.42 -2.25
CA ILE A 53 15.68 9.64 -1.72
C ILE A 53 15.71 8.28 -2.39
N SER A 54 16.86 7.93 -2.95
CA SER A 54 17.07 6.65 -3.63
C SER A 54 18.36 5.96 -3.19
N GLY A 55 18.41 4.64 -3.33
CA GLY A 55 19.60 3.84 -3.11
C GLY A 55 19.49 2.50 -3.81
N TYR A 56 20.56 2.04 -4.46
CA TYR A 56 20.57 0.81 -5.24
C TYR A 56 21.79 -0.04 -4.90
N ASN A 57 21.59 -1.32 -4.60
CA ASN A 57 22.67 -2.26 -4.30
C ASN A 57 23.54 -1.83 -3.10
N LEU A 58 22.90 -1.29 -2.05
CA LEU A 58 23.59 -0.73 -0.90
C LEU A 58 23.85 -1.78 0.18
N LYS A 59 24.86 -1.49 1.02
CA LYS A 59 25.11 -2.18 2.28
C LYS A 59 25.22 -1.18 3.41
N ASN A 60 24.60 -1.48 4.56
CA ASN A 60 24.67 -0.66 5.78
C ASN A 60 24.22 0.78 5.50
N VAL A 61 22.94 0.98 5.21
CA VAL A 61 22.37 2.30 4.95
C VAL A 61 21.33 2.62 6.00
N ALA A 62 21.33 3.85 6.49
CA ALA A 62 20.37 4.30 7.48
C ALA A 62 19.80 5.69 7.17
N ILE A 63 18.55 5.92 7.56
CA ILE A 63 17.94 7.24 7.67
C ILE A 63 17.39 7.35 9.09
N THR A 64 17.99 8.22 9.90
CA THR A 64 17.74 8.24 11.35
C THR A 64 17.49 9.65 11.88
N GLY A 65 17.01 9.76 13.11
CA GLY A 65 16.89 11.01 13.83
C GLY A 65 15.45 11.39 14.16
N GLN A 66 15.20 12.67 14.39
CA GLN A 66 13.90 13.21 14.84
C GLN A 66 13.44 14.41 14.01
N GLY A 67 14.01 14.55 12.80
CA GLY A 67 13.59 15.56 11.84
C GLY A 67 12.47 15.07 10.92
N VAL A 68 12.08 15.95 10.01
CA VAL A 68 11.04 15.72 9.00
C VAL A 68 11.68 15.64 7.63
N ILE A 69 11.24 14.69 6.82
CA ILE A 69 11.45 14.67 5.38
C ILE A 69 10.09 14.93 4.73
N ASP A 70 9.99 15.96 3.86
CA ASP A 70 8.75 16.32 3.17
C ASP A 70 8.93 16.27 1.65
N GLY A 71 8.08 15.49 0.98
CA GLY A 71 8.16 15.23 -0.46
C GLY A 71 7.47 16.26 -1.36
N ASN A 72 6.78 17.27 -0.81
CA ASN A 72 5.99 18.23 -1.57
C ASN A 72 4.98 17.57 -2.54
N GLY A 73 4.38 16.46 -2.12
CA GLY A 73 3.56 15.60 -2.95
C GLY A 73 2.31 16.24 -3.55
N GLN A 74 1.81 17.34 -2.98
CA GLN A 74 0.65 18.09 -3.50
C GLN A 74 0.86 18.64 -4.91
N PHE A 75 2.10 18.90 -5.33
CA PHE A 75 2.40 19.37 -6.69
C PHE A 75 2.37 18.25 -7.74
N TRP A 76 2.39 17.00 -7.28
CA TRP A 76 2.47 15.81 -8.12
C TRP A 76 1.12 15.09 -8.26
N ARG A 77 0.32 15.10 -7.20
CA ARG A 77 -0.85 14.23 -7.08
C ARG A 77 -2.11 14.82 -7.73
N PRO A 78 -2.93 14.00 -8.39
CA PRO A 78 -4.29 14.40 -8.72
C PRO A 78 -5.15 14.54 -7.46
N LEU A 79 -6.22 15.33 -7.55
CA LEU A 79 -7.07 15.73 -6.43
C LEU A 79 -8.55 15.52 -6.75
N LYS A 80 -9.31 15.01 -5.78
CA LYS A 80 -10.76 14.82 -5.90
C LYS A 80 -11.49 15.85 -5.03
N ARG A 81 -12.44 16.58 -5.60
CA ARG A 81 -13.17 17.70 -4.95
C ARG A 81 -13.87 17.24 -3.68
N GLU A 82 -14.47 16.06 -3.69
CA GLU A 82 -15.19 15.46 -2.57
C GLU A 82 -14.31 15.02 -1.40
N LYS A 83 -12.98 15.02 -1.57
CA LYS A 83 -12.01 14.60 -0.55
C LYS A 83 -11.37 15.77 0.21
N VAL A 84 -11.68 17.01 -0.18
CA VAL A 84 -11.07 18.22 0.39
C VAL A 84 -12.11 19.32 0.63
N THR A 85 -11.71 20.35 1.36
CA THR A 85 -12.56 21.53 1.53
C THR A 85 -12.68 22.31 0.22
N ALA A 86 -13.76 23.08 0.08
CA ALA A 86 -13.96 23.94 -1.09
C ALA A 86 -12.83 24.98 -1.26
N SER A 87 -12.27 25.50 -0.15
CA SER A 87 -11.14 26.43 -0.19
C SER A 87 -9.88 25.77 -0.76
N TYR A 88 -9.54 24.57 -0.27
CA TYR A 88 -8.36 23.83 -0.74
C TYR A 88 -8.53 23.42 -2.21
N TRP A 89 -9.72 22.97 -2.62
CA TRP A 89 -10.02 22.69 -4.03
C TRP A 89 -9.80 23.91 -4.93
N LYS A 90 -10.33 25.07 -4.52
CA LYS A 90 -10.17 26.32 -5.28
C LYS A 90 -8.71 26.74 -5.40
N GLU A 91 -7.93 26.61 -4.32
CA GLU A 91 -6.49 26.93 -4.31
C GLU A 91 -5.69 25.98 -5.21
N ALA A 92 -5.89 24.67 -5.07
CA ALA A 92 -5.18 23.68 -5.89
C ALA A 92 -5.46 23.85 -7.39
N THR A 93 -6.69 24.21 -7.76
CA THR A 93 -7.12 24.36 -9.16
C THR A 93 -6.92 25.75 -9.76
N SER A 94 -6.53 26.76 -8.96
CA SER A 94 -6.35 28.13 -9.47
C SER A 94 -5.07 28.30 -10.31
N ASN A 95 -4.09 27.43 -10.14
CA ASN A 95 -2.77 27.54 -10.75
C ASN A 95 -2.60 26.67 -12.02
N GLY A 96 -3.70 26.39 -12.71
CA GLY A 96 -3.72 25.57 -13.93
C GLY A 96 -3.92 24.08 -13.63
N GLY A 97 -3.31 23.23 -14.44
CA GLY A 97 -3.57 21.79 -14.48
C GLY A 97 -4.71 21.43 -15.44
N ALA A 98 -5.24 20.22 -15.29
CA ALA A 98 -6.25 19.66 -16.17
C ALA A 98 -7.28 18.84 -15.38
N PHE A 99 -8.36 18.42 -16.04
CA PHE A 99 -9.41 17.62 -15.42
C PHE A 99 -9.52 16.26 -16.07
N ILE A 100 -9.43 15.20 -15.25
CA ILE A 100 -9.75 13.83 -15.67
C ILE A 100 -11.27 13.74 -15.96
N ARG A 101 -12.06 14.37 -15.08
CA ARG A 101 -13.51 14.55 -15.17
C ARG A 101 -13.94 15.67 -14.21
N ASP A 102 -15.20 16.10 -14.22
CA ASP A 102 -15.69 17.05 -13.21
C ASP A 102 -15.42 16.54 -11.79
N GLY A 103 -14.91 17.42 -10.93
CA GLY A 103 -14.50 17.09 -9.57
C GLY A 103 -13.22 16.25 -9.44
N PHE A 104 -12.51 15.93 -10.53
CA PHE A 104 -11.24 15.21 -10.47
C PHE A 104 -10.15 15.91 -11.30
N TRP A 105 -9.30 16.65 -10.61
CA TRP A 105 -8.23 17.48 -11.17
C TRP A 105 -6.87 16.76 -11.14
N ILE A 106 -5.97 17.13 -12.05
CA ILE A 106 -4.60 16.64 -12.15
C ILE A 106 -3.62 17.78 -12.47
N PRO A 107 -2.38 17.79 -11.94
CA PRO A 107 -1.54 18.99 -11.94
C PRO A 107 -1.10 19.55 -13.29
N THR A 108 -1.05 18.74 -14.35
CA THR A 108 -0.63 19.19 -15.68
C THR A 108 -1.36 18.45 -16.79
N GLU A 109 -1.42 19.05 -17.99
CA GLU A 109 -1.90 18.39 -19.21
C GLU A 109 -1.08 17.16 -19.58
N GLY A 110 0.25 17.21 -19.38
CA GLY A 110 1.12 16.05 -19.54
C GLY A 110 0.76 14.91 -18.58
N ALA A 111 0.39 15.26 -17.34
CA ALA A 111 -0.08 14.27 -16.38
C ALA A 111 -1.42 13.64 -16.77
N LEU A 112 -2.36 14.44 -17.32
CA LEU A 112 -3.62 13.94 -17.87
C LEU A 112 -3.39 13.01 -19.07
N LYS A 113 -2.44 13.36 -19.96
CA LYS A 113 -2.04 12.50 -21.08
C LYS A 113 -1.52 11.15 -20.57
N GLY A 114 -0.64 11.14 -19.57
CA GLY A 114 -0.15 9.92 -18.93
C GLY A 114 -1.28 9.07 -18.33
N TYR A 115 -2.22 9.72 -17.62
CA TYR A 115 -3.38 9.05 -17.04
C TYR A 115 -4.23 8.32 -18.10
N LYS A 116 -4.45 8.93 -19.27
CA LYS A 116 -5.29 8.36 -20.34
C LYS A 116 -4.68 7.14 -21.04
N MET A 117 -3.37 6.92 -20.93
CA MET A 117 -2.65 5.80 -21.58
C MET A 117 -2.14 4.74 -20.61
N ALA A 118 -2.39 4.93 -19.31
CA ALA A 118 -1.97 4.00 -18.27
C ALA A 118 -3.03 2.94 -17.99
N ASP A 119 -2.57 1.73 -17.70
CA ASP A 119 -3.35 0.78 -16.92
C ASP A 119 -3.08 1.10 -15.45
N MET A 120 -4.09 1.63 -14.75
CA MET A 120 -3.94 2.21 -13.42
C MET A 120 -2.88 3.33 -13.41
N ASN A 121 -1.73 3.13 -12.75
CA ASN A 121 -0.69 4.15 -12.63
C ASN A 121 0.57 3.84 -13.46
N VAL A 122 0.52 2.84 -14.34
CA VAL A 122 1.64 2.39 -15.17
C VAL A 122 1.30 2.58 -16.65
N PRO A 123 2.02 3.44 -17.40
CA PRO A 123 1.81 3.61 -18.84
C PRO A 123 1.96 2.29 -19.60
N THR A 124 1.10 2.08 -20.59
CA THR A 124 1.09 0.88 -21.42
C THR A 124 1.74 1.13 -22.78
N GLY A 125 2.28 0.07 -23.39
CA GLY A 125 2.89 0.11 -24.71
C GLY A 125 4.35 0.58 -24.74
N ASN A 126 4.92 0.61 -25.95
CA ASN A 126 6.31 1.01 -26.18
C ASN A 126 6.37 2.51 -26.48
N LEU A 127 6.73 3.32 -25.47
CA LEU A 127 6.87 4.76 -25.59
C LEU A 127 8.31 5.16 -25.93
N THR A 128 8.47 6.17 -26.79
CA THR A 128 9.77 6.85 -27.03
C THR A 128 10.16 7.71 -25.83
N ASP A 129 11.43 8.08 -25.70
CA ASP A 129 11.90 8.93 -24.60
C ASP A 129 11.16 10.29 -24.57
N ALA A 130 10.90 10.89 -25.73
CA ALA A 130 10.10 12.11 -25.82
C ALA A 130 8.64 11.92 -25.35
N GLN A 131 8.05 10.74 -25.57
CA GLN A 131 6.71 10.43 -25.06
C GLN A 131 6.73 10.26 -23.53
N TRP A 132 7.75 9.59 -22.98
CA TRP A 132 7.96 9.50 -21.52
C TRP A 132 8.12 10.89 -20.89
N ASP A 133 8.96 11.75 -21.46
CA ASP A 133 9.17 13.12 -20.97
C ASP A 133 7.87 13.94 -21.02
N SER A 134 7.05 13.75 -22.06
CA SER A 134 5.77 14.46 -22.18
C SER A 134 4.74 14.13 -21.09
N ILE A 135 4.96 13.07 -20.32
CA ILE A 135 4.08 12.63 -19.22
C ILE A 135 4.80 12.65 -17.86
N LYS A 136 5.95 13.31 -17.74
CA LYS A 136 6.83 13.25 -16.55
C LYS A 136 6.12 13.43 -15.21
N VAL A 137 5.20 14.39 -15.08
CA VAL A 137 4.45 14.64 -13.84
C VAL A 137 3.47 13.49 -13.50
N PHE A 138 2.97 12.74 -14.48
CA PHE A 138 2.20 11.51 -14.23
C PHE A 138 3.06 10.43 -13.55
N LEU A 139 4.35 10.40 -13.88
CA LEU A 139 5.33 9.43 -13.41
C LEU A 139 5.85 9.78 -12.01
N ARG A 140 4.94 10.13 -11.10
CA ARG A 140 5.20 10.60 -9.74
C ARG A 140 6.26 9.74 -9.04
N PRO A 141 7.27 10.35 -8.41
CA PRO A 141 8.30 9.57 -7.76
C PRO A 141 7.76 8.91 -6.47
N VAL A 142 8.24 7.71 -6.17
CA VAL A 142 8.17 7.15 -4.81
C VAL A 142 9.10 7.98 -3.93
N MET A 143 8.70 8.35 -2.71
CA MET A 143 9.47 9.28 -1.88
C MET A 143 10.82 8.71 -1.45
N ILE A 144 10.82 7.54 -0.81
CA ILE A 144 12.02 6.81 -0.39
C ILE A 144 12.03 5.45 -1.10
N ASN A 145 13.03 5.20 -1.95
CA ASN A 145 13.16 3.94 -2.68
C ASN A 145 14.54 3.31 -2.49
N ILE A 146 14.62 2.24 -1.71
CA ILE A 146 15.86 1.50 -1.46
C ILE A 146 15.72 0.12 -2.10
N VAL A 147 16.56 -0.16 -3.09
CA VAL A 147 16.43 -1.31 -3.98
C VAL A 147 17.61 -2.25 -3.84
N ASN A 148 17.33 -3.55 -3.75
CA ASN A 148 18.31 -4.64 -3.76
C ASN A 148 19.45 -4.43 -2.74
N SER A 149 19.11 -3.99 -1.53
CA SER A 149 20.08 -3.56 -0.53
C SER A 149 20.04 -4.43 0.72
N LYS A 150 21.12 -4.42 1.50
CA LYS A 150 21.26 -5.23 2.73
C LYS A 150 21.63 -4.37 3.93
N ASN A 151 21.03 -4.67 5.08
CA ASN A 151 21.18 -3.91 6.32
C ASN A 151 20.68 -2.46 6.11
N VAL A 152 19.36 -2.32 6.08
CA VAL A 152 18.66 -1.04 5.86
C VAL A 152 17.94 -0.64 7.14
N TRP A 153 18.16 0.58 7.63
CA TRP A 153 17.59 1.04 8.89
C TRP A 153 16.88 2.39 8.76
N PHE A 154 15.62 2.44 9.14
CA PHE A 154 14.85 3.67 9.26
C PHE A 154 14.46 3.85 10.73
N ASN A 155 14.87 4.96 11.35
CA ASN A 155 14.60 5.19 12.78
C ASN A 155 14.19 6.62 13.11
N GLY A 156 13.06 6.78 13.81
CA GLY A 156 12.63 8.02 14.45
C GLY A 156 12.16 9.16 13.53
N VAL A 157 12.51 9.12 12.25
CA VAL A 157 12.23 10.19 11.28
C VAL A 157 10.74 10.26 10.95
N ILE A 158 10.26 11.48 10.73
CA ILE A 158 8.94 11.72 10.17
C ILE A 158 9.06 11.81 8.64
N PHE A 159 8.44 10.88 7.91
CA PHE A 159 8.34 10.94 6.45
C PHE A 159 6.96 11.43 6.06
N GLN A 160 6.85 12.55 5.35
CA GLN A 160 5.54 13.10 5.03
C GLN A 160 5.35 13.61 3.61
N ASN A 161 4.07 13.66 3.23
CA ASN A 161 3.59 14.34 2.04
C ASN A 161 4.29 13.85 0.75
N SER A 162 4.30 12.53 0.56
CA SER A 162 4.94 11.88 -0.58
C SER A 162 4.18 12.13 -1.91
N PRO A 163 4.89 12.22 -3.05
CA PRO A 163 4.27 12.33 -4.38
C PRO A 163 3.46 11.09 -4.80
N ALA A 164 3.87 9.90 -4.37
CA ALA A 164 3.17 8.63 -4.51
C ALA A 164 3.39 7.80 -3.23
N TRP A 165 3.84 6.55 -3.33
CA TRP A 165 4.24 5.74 -2.17
C TRP A 165 5.31 6.44 -1.34
N ASN A 166 5.24 6.30 -0.02
CA ASN A 166 6.13 7.02 0.88
C ASN A 166 7.44 6.25 1.08
N VAL A 167 7.42 5.09 1.74
CA VAL A 167 8.62 4.29 1.99
C VAL A 167 8.54 2.94 1.27
N HIS A 168 9.46 2.67 0.35
CA HIS A 168 9.49 1.46 -0.48
C HIS A 168 10.88 0.78 -0.44
N PRO A 169 11.12 -0.11 0.53
CA PRO A 169 12.19 -1.08 0.44
C PRO A 169 11.77 -2.17 -0.55
N LEU A 170 12.55 -2.33 -1.62
CA LEU A 170 12.30 -3.29 -2.69
C LEU A 170 13.45 -4.29 -2.78
N MET A 171 13.15 -5.59 -2.66
CA MET A 171 14.16 -6.66 -2.72
C MET A 171 15.30 -6.48 -1.71
N CYS A 172 14.99 -5.92 -0.54
CA CYS A 172 15.98 -5.71 0.50
C CYS A 172 16.06 -6.88 1.49
N GLU A 173 17.22 -7.07 2.10
CA GLU A 173 17.45 -8.07 3.15
C GLU A 173 17.88 -7.38 4.45
N ASN A 174 17.36 -7.84 5.59
CA ASN A 174 17.66 -7.26 6.91
C ASN A 174 17.25 -5.79 6.97
N VAL A 175 15.95 -5.56 7.03
CA VAL A 175 15.33 -4.23 7.07
C VAL A 175 14.76 -3.97 8.46
N LEU A 176 15.16 -2.88 9.10
CA LEU A 176 14.61 -2.43 10.38
C LEU A 176 13.92 -1.07 10.18
N ILE A 177 12.64 -1.00 10.53
CA ILE A 177 11.84 0.22 10.56
C ILE A 177 11.32 0.35 11.98
N GLU A 178 11.82 1.33 12.73
CA GLU A 178 11.46 1.48 14.14
C GLU A 178 11.23 2.94 14.55
N ASP A 179 10.20 3.18 15.35
CA ASP A 179 9.85 4.51 15.88
C ASP A 179 9.62 5.61 14.82
N VAL A 180 9.37 5.24 13.56
CA VAL A 180 9.10 6.23 12.49
C VAL A 180 7.66 6.71 12.52
N GLU A 181 7.42 7.89 11.99
CA GLU A 181 6.07 8.40 11.70
C GLU A 181 5.94 8.65 10.19
N ILE A 182 5.01 7.96 9.52
CA ILE A 182 4.80 8.10 8.08
C ILE A 182 3.43 8.73 7.85
N ARG A 183 3.41 9.91 7.22
CA ARG A 183 2.22 10.75 7.09
C ARG A 183 1.93 11.13 5.66
N ASN A 184 0.71 10.91 5.22
CA ASN A 184 0.19 11.47 3.99
C ASN A 184 -1.19 12.06 4.23
N PRO A 185 -1.55 13.18 3.60
CA PRO A 185 -2.93 13.64 3.62
C PRO A 185 -3.87 12.49 3.21
N SER A 186 -5.00 12.34 3.90
CA SER A 186 -5.96 11.25 3.67
C SER A 186 -6.51 11.19 2.23
N PHE A 187 -6.34 12.25 1.46
CA PHE A 187 -6.74 12.37 0.06
C PHE A 187 -5.59 12.12 -0.94
N ALA A 188 -4.36 11.87 -0.45
CA ALA A 188 -3.19 11.59 -1.26
C ALA A 188 -3.41 10.32 -2.11
N GLN A 189 -3.50 10.48 -3.43
CA GLN A 189 -3.68 9.34 -4.34
C GLN A 189 -2.41 8.49 -4.37
N ASN A 190 -2.53 7.18 -4.10
CA ASN A 190 -1.39 6.27 -3.90
C ASN A 190 -0.45 6.74 -2.79
N GLY A 191 -1.01 7.37 -1.75
CA GLY A 191 -0.27 7.88 -0.61
C GLY A 191 -0.04 6.83 0.46
N ASP A 192 0.33 5.60 0.07
CA ASP A 192 0.66 4.47 0.94
C ASP A 192 1.78 4.87 1.93
N GLY A 193 1.77 4.26 3.12
CA GLY A 193 2.78 4.49 4.14
C GLY A 193 4.05 3.71 3.88
N LEU A 194 3.97 2.39 4.07
CA LEU A 194 5.07 1.47 3.83
C LEU A 194 4.66 0.42 2.81
N ASP A 195 5.44 0.31 1.74
CA ASP A 195 5.38 -0.76 0.76
C ASP A 195 6.61 -1.64 0.92
N LEU A 196 6.50 -2.72 1.71
CA LEU A 196 7.58 -3.68 1.87
C LEU A 196 7.48 -4.73 0.76
N GLU A 197 8.26 -4.57 -0.31
CA GLU A 197 8.13 -5.38 -1.52
C GLU A 197 9.27 -6.36 -1.71
N SER A 198 8.97 -7.67 -1.81
CA SER A 198 9.94 -8.74 -2.06
C SER A 198 11.14 -8.72 -1.09
N CYS A 199 10.94 -8.25 0.15
CA CYS A 199 12.00 -8.16 1.15
C CYS A 199 12.10 -9.44 1.98
N LYS A 200 13.27 -9.66 2.57
CA LYS A 200 13.57 -10.82 3.40
C LYS A 200 14.14 -10.40 4.75
N ASN A 201 13.58 -10.96 5.83
CA ASN A 201 13.98 -10.65 7.21
C ASN A 201 13.79 -9.16 7.50
N ALA A 202 12.54 -8.77 7.81
CA ALA A 202 12.21 -7.39 8.13
C ALA A 202 11.52 -7.27 9.49
N LEU A 203 11.82 -6.19 10.21
CA LEU A 203 11.20 -5.84 11.48
C LEU A 203 10.62 -4.42 11.37
N ILE A 204 9.32 -4.30 11.63
CA ILE A 204 8.57 -3.03 11.61
C ILE A 204 7.97 -2.85 13.00
N VAL A 205 8.52 -1.95 13.80
CA VAL A 205 8.18 -1.85 15.23
C VAL A 205 7.89 -0.44 15.69
N ASN A 206 6.96 -0.31 16.64
CA ASN A 206 6.66 0.94 17.36
C ASN A 206 6.40 2.17 16.47
N SER A 207 5.97 1.94 15.23
CA SER A 207 5.87 2.97 14.19
C SER A 207 4.42 3.42 14.01
N ARG A 208 4.26 4.67 13.53
CA ARG A 208 2.95 5.32 13.36
C ARG A 208 2.70 5.67 11.90
N PHE A 209 1.47 5.46 11.45
CA PHE A 209 1.07 5.69 10.06
C PHE A 209 -0.25 6.47 10.02
N ASP A 210 -0.30 7.56 9.26
CA ASP A 210 -1.53 8.33 9.01
C ASP A 210 -1.54 8.78 7.55
N VAL A 211 -2.22 8.03 6.69
CA VAL A 211 -1.93 7.98 5.25
C VAL A 211 -3.17 8.03 4.36
N GLY A 212 -2.94 8.31 3.07
CA GLY A 212 -3.99 8.42 2.05
C GLY A 212 -4.37 7.10 1.37
N ASP A 213 -3.56 6.04 1.56
CA ASP A 213 -3.82 4.69 1.04
C ASP A 213 -3.47 3.64 2.12
N ASP A 214 -2.93 2.47 1.76
CA ASP A 214 -2.59 1.42 2.73
C ASP A 214 -1.51 1.88 3.74
N GLY A 215 -1.67 1.54 5.04
CA GLY A 215 -0.72 1.87 6.10
C GLY A 215 0.58 1.06 6.00
N ILE A 216 0.48 -0.23 6.31
CA ILE A 216 1.58 -1.20 6.21
C ILE A 216 1.20 -2.22 5.14
N CYS A 217 1.83 -2.14 3.97
CA CYS A 217 1.53 -2.98 2.81
C CYS A 217 2.68 -3.93 2.46
N ILE A 218 2.40 -5.23 2.42
CA ILE A 218 3.33 -6.27 2.01
C ILE A 218 3.06 -6.68 0.57
N LYS A 219 4.09 -6.61 -0.28
CA LYS A 219 4.00 -6.85 -1.73
C LYS A 219 5.12 -7.76 -2.23
N SER A 220 5.01 -8.27 -3.44
CA SER A 220 6.04 -9.08 -4.11
C SER A 220 5.88 -9.10 -5.64
N GLY A 221 5.63 -7.94 -6.24
CA GLY A 221 5.45 -7.81 -7.69
C GLY A 221 4.05 -8.18 -8.19
N LYS A 222 3.77 -7.80 -9.44
CA LYS A 222 2.44 -7.89 -10.06
C LYS A 222 2.48 -8.75 -11.32
N ASP A 223 1.49 -9.63 -11.44
CA ASP A 223 1.20 -10.45 -12.61
C ASP A 223 2.44 -11.17 -13.14
N ALA A 224 2.63 -11.20 -14.46
CA ALA A 224 3.74 -11.90 -15.11
C ALA A 224 5.12 -11.38 -14.67
N ASP A 225 5.28 -10.08 -14.40
CA ASP A 225 6.54 -9.50 -13.94
C ASP A 225 6.90 -10.00 -12.53
N GLY A 226 5.92 -10.01 -11.61
CA GLY A 226 6.11 -10.54 -10.27
C GLY A 226 6.39 -12.05 -10.27
N ARG A 227 5.67 -12.83 -11.10
CA ARG A 227 5.93 -14.27 -11.25
C ARG A 227 7.30 -14.55 -11.84
N ARG A 228 7.71 -13.82 -12.88
CA ARG A 228 9.05 -13.93 -13.49
C ARG A 228 10.14 -13.58 -12.48
N ARG A 229 9.93 -12.54 -11.67
CA ARG A 229 10.86 -12.15 -10.61
C ARG A 229 10.99 -13.26 -9.57
N GLY A 230 9.87 -13.86 -9.15
CA GLY A 230 9.86 -15.05 -8.30
C GLY A 230 10.48 -14.82 -6.91
N VAL A 231 10.54 -13.57 -6.45
CA VAL A 231 11.09 -13.20 -5.13
C VAL A 231 9.93 -12.90 -4.18
N PRO A 232 9.65 -13.76 -3.19
CA PRO A 232 8.60 -13.50 -2.21
C PRO A 232 9.01 -12.39 -1.24
N CYS A 233 8.03 -11.81 -0.56
CA CYS A 233 8.28 -11.08 0.68
C CYS A 233 8.14 -12.07 1.85
N GLU A 234 9.21 -12.29 2.61
CA GLU A 234 9.27 -13.36 3.60
C GLU A 234 9.98 -13.00 4.90
N ASN A 235 9.56 -13.65 6.00
CA ASN A 235 10.10 -13.48 7.34
C ASN A 235 9.98 -12.04 7.82
N VAL A 236 8.74 -11.59 8.02
CA VAL A 236 8.44 -10.21 8.44
C VAL A 236 7.77 -10.23 9.81
N ILE A 237 8.24 -9.36 10.71
CA ILE A 237 7.59 -9.10 12.00
C ILE A 237 7.10 -7.66 12.00
N VAL A 238 5.83 -7.47 12.31
CA VAL A 238 5.19 -6.17 12.56
C VAL A 238 4.72 -6.18 14.01
N ASP A 239 5.24 -5.28 14.85
CA ASP A 239 4.88 -5.25 16.27
C ASP A 239 4.68 -3.83 16.81
N GLY A 240 3.69 -3.64 17.68
CA GLY A 240 3.51 -2.36 18.40
C GLY A 240 3.19 -1.15 17.52
N CYS A 241 2.73 -1.36 16.29
CA CYS A 241 2.46 -0.26 15.35
C CYS A 241 1.03 0.28 15.47
N THR A 242 0.87 1.58 15.21
CA THR A 242 -0.43 2.25 15.16
C THR A 242 -0.69 2.81 13.77
N VAL A 243 -1.82 2.48 13.18
CA VAL A 243 -2.29 3.07 11.91
C VAL A 243 -3.55 3.88 12.20
N PHE A 244 -3.52 5.16 11.88
CA PHE A 244 -4.66 6.08 11.95
C PHE A 244 -5.47 6.00 10.66
N LYS A 245 -5.62 7.10 9.91
CA LYS A 245 -6.28 7.02 8.61
C LYS A 245 -5.41 6.19 7.66
N GLY A 246 -6.09 5.39 6.84
CA GLY A 246 -5.50 4.60 5.76
C GLY A 246 -6.53 3.67 5.15
N HIS A 247 -6.31 3.17 3.94
CA HIS A 247 -7.19 2.20 3.28
C HIS A 247 -7.13 0.81 3.92
N GLY A 248 -6.09 0.52 4.69
CA GLY A 248 -5.93 -0.71 5.47
C GLY A 248 -4.88 -0.53 6.55
N GLY A 249 -5.09 -1.13 7.72
CA GLY A 249 -4.10 -1.14 8.81
C GLY A 249 -2.88 -1.97 8.44
N PHE A 250 -3.08 -3.28 8.36
CA PHE A 250 -2.10 -4.22 7.80
C PHE A 250 -2.66 -4.84 6.52
N VAL A 251 -1.85 -4.81 5.46
CA VAL A 251 -2.29 -5.13 4.10
C VAL A 251 -1.33 -6.10 3.42
N VAL A 252 -1.89 -7.07 2.70
CA VAL A 252 -1.15 -7.91 1.73
C VAL A 252 -1.74 -7.72 0.33
N GLY A 253 -0.87 -7.39 -0.63
CA GLY A 253 -1.21 -7.28 -2.04
C GLY A 253 -1.49 -5.83 -2.51
N SER A 254 -2.10 -5.61 -3.69
CA SER A 254 -2.61 -6.65 -4.60
C SER A 254 -1.50 -7.34 -5.38
N GLU A 255 -0.33 -6.71 -5.38
CA GLU A 255 0.90 -7.10 -6.04
C GLU A 255 1.60 -8.16 -5.17
N MET A 256 1.11 -9.40 -5.21
CA MET A 256 1.64 -10.52 -4.39
C MET A 256 2.11 -11.72 -5.24
N SER A 257 2.40 -11.47 -6.53
CA SER A 257 2.65 -12.51 -7.52
C SER A 257 3.91 -13.34 -7.28
N GLY A 258 4.94 -12.77 -6.64
CA GLY A 258 6.13 -13.48 -6.19
C GLY A 258 5.93 -14.31 -4.91
N GLY A 259 4.77 -14.18 -4.26
CA GLY A 259 4.42 -14.83 -3.00
C GLY A 259 4.70 -13.97 -1.77
N VAL A 260 3.99 -14.25 -0.68
CA VAL A 260 4.13 -13.59 0.62
C VAL A 260 4.00 -14.64 1.70
N LYS A 261 5.00 -14.79 2.56
CA LYS A 261 4.97 -15.87 3.56
C LYS A 261 5.74 -15.60 4.83
N ASN A 262 5.36 -16.31 5.89
CA ASN A 262 6.00 -16.25 7.20
C ASN A 262 5.98 -14.83 7.77
N ILE A 263 4.77 -14.32 8.05
CA ILE A 263 4.57 -12.99 8.61
C ILE A 263 3.92 -13.07 9.98
N SER A 264 4.48 -12.36 10.95
CA SER A 264 3.86 -12.14 12.25
C SER A 264 3.45 -10.69 12.41
N VAL A 265 2.21 -10.45 12.82
CA VAL A 265 1.67 -9.12 13.12
C VAL A 265 1.10 -9.15 14.53
N SER A 266 1.67 -8.37 15.45
CA SER A 266 1.25 -8.38 16.85
C SER A 266 1.13 -7.00 17.47
N ASN A 267 0.28 -6.89 18.49
CA ASN A 267 0.21 -5.71 19.37
C ASN A 267 -0.07 -4.41 18.62
N CYS A 268 -0.83 -4.47 17.51
CA CYS A 268 -1.09 -3.32 16.64
C CYS A 268 -2.47 -2.71 16.88
N GLN A 269 -2.58 -1.42 16.55
CA GLN A 269 -3.80 -0.63 16.67
C GLN A 269 -4.20 -0.02 15.34
N PHE A 270 -5.44 -0.22 14.90
CA PHE A 270 -5.99 0.39 13.67
C PHE A 270 -7.18 1.29 14.00
N LEU A 271 -6.96 2.58 13.84
CA LEU A 271 -7.71 3.66 14.46
C LEU A 271 -8.36 4.53 13.38
N GLY A 272 -9.53 4.13 12.86
CA GLY A 272 -10.21 4.84 11.77
C GLY A 272 -9.70 4.51 10.37
N THR A 273 -8.99 3.39 10.20
CA THR A 273 -8.65 2.84 8.88
C THR A 273 -9.91 2.39 8.15
N ASP A 274 -9.94 2.47 6.82
CA ASP A 274 -11.10 2.04 6.04
C ASP A 274 -11.38 0.54 6.24
N VAL A 275 -10.31 -0.26 6.25
CA VAL A 275 -10.29 -1.70 6.55
C VAL A 275 -9.29 -1.93 7.68
N GLY A 276 -9.55 -2.90 8.56
CA GLY A 276 -8.57 -3.34 9.56
C GLY A 276 -7.45 -4.18 8.94
N LEU A 277 -7.71 -5.48 8.80
CA LEU A 277 -6.81 -6.47 8.18
C LEU A 277 -7.25 -6.74 6.75
N ARG A 278 -6.38 -6.43 5.77
CA ARG A 278 -6.75 -6.41 4.34
C ARG A 278 -5.88 -7.33 3.49
N PHE A 279 -6.50 -8.28 2.82
CA PHE A 279 -5.81 -9.19 1.92
C PHE A 279 -6.48 -9.14 0.55
N LYS A 280 -5.72 -8.71 -0.47
CA LYS A 280 -6.26 -8.43 -1.81
C LYS A 280 -5.45 -9.17 -2.89
N SER A 281 -6.16 -9.82 -3.81
CA SER A 281 -5.59 -10.37 -5.04
C SER A 281 -6.68 -10.52 -6.11
N LYS A 282 -6.32 -11.01 -7.30
CA LYS A 282 -7.23 -11.36 -8.39
C LYS A 282 -6.64 -12.44 -9.28
N ARG A 283 -7.48 -13.11 -10.07
CA ARG A 283 -7.01 -13.93 -11.19
C ARG A 283 -6.09 -13.12 -12.09
N GLY A 284 -5.03 -13.76 -12.58
CA GLY A 284 -3.94 -13.09 -13.29
C GLY A 284 -2.74 -12.79 -12.39
N ARG A 285 -2.92 -12.66 -11.06
CA ARG A 285 -1.80 -12.42 -10.13
C ARG A 285 -0.92 -13.66 -9.97
N GLY A 286 -1.52 -14.82 -9.73
CA GLY A 286 -0.80 -15.98 -9.24
C GLY A 286 -0.30 -15.79 -7.81
N GLY A 287 0.78 -16.49 -7.46
CA GLY A 287 1.45 -16.36 -6.17
C GLY A 287 0.67 -17.02 -5.01
N ILE A 288 1.38 -17.18 -3.89
CA ILE A 288 0.83 -17.79 -2.67
C ILE A 288 1.03 -16.83 -1.51
N VAL A 289 -0.04 -16.57 -0.77
CA VAL A 289 -0.02 -15.89 0.53
C VAL A 289 -0.26 -16.94 1.60
N GLU A 290 0.76 -17.25 2.40
CA GLU A 290 0.63 -18.31 3.40
C GLU A 290 1.46 -18.10 4.67
N ASN A 291 1.05 -18.77 5.75
CA ASN A 291 1.76 -18.76 7.02
C ASN A 291 1.84 -17.33 7.59
N ILE A 292 0.66 -16.78 7.90
CA ILE A 292 0.51 -15.46 8.50
C ILE A 292 -0.14 -15.61 9.88
N TRP A 293 0.51 -15.06 10.90
CA TRP A 293 0.05 -15.08 12.28
C TRP A 293 -0.22 -13.66 12.75
N ILE A 294 -1.45 -13.40 13.17
CA ILE A 294 -1.92 -12.09 13.59
C ILE A 294 -2.47 -12.23 15.00
N LYS A 295 -1.97 -11.42 15.93
CA LYS A 295 -2.31 -11.54 17.35
C LYS A 295 -2.46 -10.20 18.05
N ASN A 296 -3.40 -10.09 18.98
CA ASN A 296 -3.54 -8.91 19.84
C ASN A 296 -3.71 -7.61 19.02
N ILE A 297 -4.82 -7.53 18.28
CA ILE A 297 -5.13 -6.38 17.43
C ILE A 297 -6.34 -5.64 18.00
N SER A 298 -6.21 -4.33 18.16
CA SER A 298 -7.30 -3.45 18.57
C SER A 298 -7.71 -2.53 17.42
N MET A 299 -9.00 -2.48 17.11
CA MET A 299 -9.54 -1.70 16.00
C MET A 299 -10.74 -0.87 16.45
N PHE A 300 -10.85 0.37 15.96
CA PHE A 300 -12.05 1.19 16.15
C PHE A 300 -12.41 1.98 14.89
N ASP A 301 -13.71 2.20 14.70
CA ASP A 301 -14.30 3.00 13.62
C ASP A 301 -13.86 2.57 12.22
N ILE A 302 -14.15 1.31 11.89
CA ILE A 302 -13.82 0.73 10.57
C ILE A 302 -15.03 0.89 9.64
N PRO A 303 -15.04 1.86 8.70
CA PRO A 303 -16.20 2.18 7.88
C PRO A 303 -16.54 1.08 6.86
N THR A 304 -15.66 0.10 6.65
CA THR A 304 -15.90 -1.07 5.78
C THR A 304 -15.77 -2.38 6.55
N GLU A 305 -14.82 -3.25 6.20
CA GLU A 305 -14.59 -4.56 6.80
C GLU A 305 -13.50 -4.53 7.88
N ALA A 306 -13.76 -5.13 9.05
CA ALA A 306 -12.70 -5.30 10.05
C ALA A 306 -11.62 -6.29 9.56
N VAL A 307 -12.04 -7.38 8.90
CA VAL A 307 -11.14 -8.34 8.24
C VAL A 307 -11.68 -8.70 6.86
N ILE A 308 -10.83 -8.62 5.83
CA ILE A 308 -11.22 -8.96 4.45
C ILE A 308 -10.15 -9.82 3.75
N PHE A 309 -10.61 -10.89 3.11
CA PHE A 309 -9.90 -11.57 2.03
C PHE A 309 -10.71 -11.40 0.75
N ASN A 310 -10.14 -10.76 -0.28
CA ASN A 310 -10.84 -10.55 -1.54
C ASN A 310 -9.96 -10.93 -2.73
N LEU A 311 -10.31 -12.03 -3.41
CA LEU A 311 -9.65 -12.53 -4.62
C LEU A 311 -10.28 -12.01 -5.93
N TYR A 312 -11.08 -10.93 -5.85
CA TYR A 312 -11.67 -10.22 -7.00
C TYR A 312 -11.27 -8.74 -7.03
N TYR A 313 -10.07 -8.40 -6.56
CA TYR A 313 -9.57 -7.02 -6.54
C TYR A 313 -9.58 -6.38 -7.94
N GLY A 314 -10.00 -5.12 -8.05
CA GLY A 314 -10.04 -4.38 -9.33
C GLY A 314 -11.07 -4.89 -10.35
N GLY A 315 -11.86 -5.91 -10.02
CA GLY A 315 -13.10 -6.26 -10.71
C GLY A 315 -14.31 -5.68 -9.99
N MET A 316 -15.52 -5.91 -10.52
CA MET A 316 -16.73 -5.56 -9.79
C MET A 316 -16.83 -6.37 -8.50
N SER A 317 -16.85 -5.70 -7.36
CA SER A 317 -17.28 -6.30 -6.09
C SER A 317 -18.75 -6.72 -6.15
N ALA A 318 -19.18 -7.58 -5.22
CA ALA A 318 -20.59 -7.96 -5.10
C ALA A 318 -21.52 -6.74 -4.87
N ALA A 319 -21.02 -5.70 -4.18
CA ALA A 319 -21.74 -4.45 -3.96
C ALA A 319 -21.84 -3.60 -5.24
N GLU A 320 -20.80 -3.58 -6.07
CA GLU A 320 -20.81 -2.88 -7.38
C GLU A 320 -21.67 -3.62 -8.40
N ALA A 321 -21.69 -4.96 -8.37
CA ALA A 321 -22.63 -5.76 -9.16
C ALA A 321 -24.09 -5.48 -8.76
N GLN A 322 -24.35 -5.34 -7.46
CA GLN A 322 -25.66 -5.00 -6.92
C GLN A 322 -26.09 -3.57 -7.31
N ALA A 323 -25.19 -2.58 -7.20
CA ALA A 323 -25.44 -1.20 -7.60
C ALA A 323 -25.62 -1.04 -9.13
N ALA A 324 -24.96 -1.88 -9.92
CA ALA A 324 -25.09 -1.91 -11.39
C ALA A 324 -26.34 -2.69 -11.87
N GLY A 325 -27.27 -3.05 -10.98
CA GLY A 325 -28.52 -3.74 -11.34
C GLY A 325 -28.33 -5.18 -11.83
N LYS A 326 -27.14 -5.78 -11.62
CA LYS A 326 -26.91 -7.20 -11.93
C LYS A 326 -27.47 -8.06 -10.79
N ASN A 327 -28.79 -8.18 -10.74
CA ASN A 327 -29.56 -8.91 -9.73
C ASN A 327 -29.64 -10.42 -9.97
N LYS A 328 -28.54 -11.06 -10.32
CA LYS A 328 -28.42 -12.51 -10.20
C LYS A 328 -27.12 -12.83 -9.50
N ALA A 329 -27.21 -13.58 -8.41
CA ALA A 329 -26.12 -14.44 -7.97
C ALA A 329 -25.92 -15.49 -9.09
N GLU A 330 -25.36 -15.07 -10.22
CA GLU A 330 -24.82 -16.01 -11.17
C GLU A 330 -23.66 -16.68 -10.45
N GLU A 331 -23.78 -18.00 -10.31
CA GLU A 331 -22.72 -18.84 -9.79
C GLU A 331 -21.46 -18.54 -10.59
N ILE A 332 -20.46 -17.96 -9.93
CA ILE A 332 -19.19 -17.65 -10.58
C ILE A 332 -18.61 -19.01 -10.98
N LYS A 333 -18.50 -19.23 -12.30
CA LYS A 333 -17.98 -20.50 -12.81
C LYS A 333 -16.51 -20.67 -12.41
N PRO A 334 -16.10 -21.88 -11.99
CA PRO A 334 -14.69 -22.15 -11.77
C PRO A 334 -13.91 -22.01 -13.08
N GLU A 335 -12.72 -21.43 -12.98
CA GLU A 335 -11.73 -21.40 -14.06
C GLU A 335 -10.67 -22.49 -13.84
N PRO A 336 -9.90 -22.89 -14.86
CA PRO A 336 -8.77 -23.79 -14.67
C PRO A 336 -7.76 -23.18 -13.68
N VAL A 337 -7.25 -24.00 -12.75
CA VAL A 337 -6.17 -23.59 -11.86
C VAL A 337 -4.87 -23.53 -12.66
N THR A 338 -4.23 -22.37 -12.69
CA THR A 338 -2.95 -22.12 -13.36
C THR A 338 -1.97 -21.41 -12.42
N GLU A 339 -0.75 -21.11 -12.89
CA GLU A 339 0.19 -20.26 -12.16
C GLU A 339 -0.33 -18.83 -11.91
N GLU A 340 -1.40 -18.42 -12.61
CA GLU A 340 -2.05 -17.11 -12.47
C GLU A 340 -3.19 -17.10 -11.44
N THR A 341 -3.54 -18.26 -10.88
CA THR A 341 -4.56 -18.41 -9.85
C THR A 341 -3.95 -18.11 -8.48
N PRO A 342 -4.35 -17.04 -7.78
CA PRO A 342 -3.80 -16.72 -6.45
C PRO A 342 -4.31 -17.70 -5.39
N CYS A 343 -3.46 -18.04 -4.42
CA CYS A 343 -3.80 -18.93 -3.31
C CYS A 343 -3.54 -18.25 -1.96
N PHE A 344 -4.57 -18.16 -1.12
CA PHE A 344 -4.46 -17.65 0.25
C PHE A 344 -4.76 -18.78 1.23
N ARG A 345 -3.80 -19.14 2.09
CA ARG A 345 -3.98 -20.25 3.03
C ARG A 345 -3.18 -20.12 4.32
N ASN A 346 -3.53 -20.90 5.35
CA ASN A 346 -2.76 -20.98 6.60
C ASN A 346 -2.58 -19.61 7.28
N ILE A 347 -3.71 -18.97 7.60
CA ILE A 347 -3.72 -17.66 8.25
C ILE A 347 -4.41 -17.79 9.60
N TYR A 348 -3.74 -17.31 10.64
CA TYR A 348 -4.15 -17.46 12.04
C TYR A 348 -4.36 -16.07 12.61
N ILE A 349 -5.58 -15.80 13.09
CA ILE A 349 -5.98 -14.51 13.65
C ILE A 349 -6.50 -14.78 15.06
N GLU A 350 -5.76 -14.32 16.06
CA GLU A 350 -6.03 -14.54 17.48
C GLU A 350 -6.14 -13.20 18.24
N ASP A 351 -7.01 -13.14 19.25
CA ASP A 351 -7.11 -12.01 20.18
C ASP A 351 -7.33 -10.67 19.46
N VAL A 352 -8.45 -10.56 18.74
CA VAL A 352 -8.81 -9.35 17.99
C VAL A 352 -10.07 -8.72 18.54
N VAL A 353 -9.98 -7.43 18.87
CA VAL A 353 -11.12 -6.62 19.29
C VAL A 353 -11.38 -5.53 18.26
N CYS A 354 -12.61 -5.44 17.76
CA CYS A 354 -13.05 -4.36 16.89
C CYS A 354 -14.32 -3.71 17.43
N ARG A 355 -14.33 -2.38 17.49
CA ARG A 355 -15.52 -1.60 17.82
C ARG A 355 -15.95 -0.75 16.63
N ASN A 356 -17.26 -0.70 16.38
CA ASN A 356 -17.88 0.08 15.30
C ASN A 356 -17.34 -0.21 13.88
N ALA A 357 -17.43 -1.47 13.44
CA ALA A 357 -17.20 -1.82 12.03
C ALA A 357 -18.49 -1.74 11.18
N ASN A 358 -18.40 -1.47 9.89
CA ASN A 358 -19.58 -1.63 9.02
C ASN A 358 -19.90 -3.10 8.76
N ARG A 359 -18.90 -3.94 8.48
CA ARG A 359 -19.04 -5.39 8.37
C ARG A 359 -17.96 -6.09 9.20
N ALA A 360 -18.36 -7.11 9.94
CA ALA A 360 -17.40 -7.84 10.79
C ALA A 360 -16.29 -8.50 9.96
N MET A 361 -16.64 -9.33 8.97
CA MET A 361 -15.66 -9.99 8.12
C MET A 361 -16.22 -10.23 6.72
N PHE A 362 -15.37 -10.19 5.69
CA PHE A 362 -15.74 -10.61 4.33
C PHE A 362 -14.64 -11.45 3.70
N PHE A 363 -14.88 -12.76 3.57
CA PHE A 363 -13.91 -13.66 2.94
C PHE A 363 -14.49 -14.11 1.61
N ASN A 364 -13.78 -13.83 0.53
CA ASN A 364 -14.25 -14.02 -0.83
C ASN A 364 -13.12 -14.64 -1.66
N GLY A 365 -13.04 -15.97 -1.61
CA GLY A 365 -12.10 -16.78 -2.39
C GLY A 365 -12.58 -17.06 -3.81
N LEU A 366 -11.89 -17.94 -4.52
CA LEU A 366 -12.28 -18.39 -5.85
C LEU A 366 -12.92 -19.80 -5.77
N PRO A 367 -13.92 -20.13 -6.60
CA PRO A 367 -14.52 -21.48 -6.59
C PRO A 367 -13.49 -22.58 -6.89
N GLU A 368 -12.53 -22.34 -7.78
CA GLU A 368 -11.44 -23.26 -8.11
C GLU A 368 -10.25 -23.21 -7.13
N MET A 369 -10.14 -22.13 -6.34
CA MET A 369 -9.07 -21.93 -5.35
C MET A 369 -9.62 -21.18 -4.13
N PRO A 370 -10.37 -21.88 -3.25
CA PRO A 370 -10.95 -21.28 -2.06
C PRO A 370 -9.90 -20.65 -1.15
N VAL A 371 -10.27 -19.60 -0.42
CA VAL A 371 -9.47 -19.16 0.73
C VAL A 371 -9.49 -20.30 1.77
N GLU A 372 -8.31 -20.82 2.13
CA GLU A 372 -8.20 -22.10 2.83
C GLU A 372 -7.53 -22.01 4.21
N ASN A 373 -7.99 -22.80 5.18
CA ASN A 373 -7.35 -22.94 6.50
C ASN A 373 -7.12 -21.60 7.22
N ILE A 374 -8.20 -20.84 7.40
CA ILE A 374 -8.21 -19.63 8.21
C ILE A 374 -8.67 -20.00 9.62
N ASN A 375 -7.87 -19.64 10.62
CA ASN A 375 -8.12 -19.95 12.02
C ASN A 375 -8.42 -18.64 12.75
N LEU A 376 -9.63 -18.53 13.28
CA LEU A 376 -10.12 -17.37 14.02
C LEU A 376 -10.31 -17.78 15.47
N LYS A 377 -9.60 -17.12 16.39
CA LYS A 377 -9.66 -17.44 17.82
C LYS A 377 -9.77 -16.17 18.67
N ASN A 378 -10.62 -16.16 19.69
CA ASN A 378 -10.79 -15.03 20.60
C ASN A 378 -11.02 -13.70 19.86
N ILE A 379 -12.10 -13.65 19.09
CA ILE A 379 -12.45 -12.47 18.29
C ILE A 379 -13.71 -11.83 18.87
N ASP A 380 -13.69 -10.52 19.07
CA ASP A 380 -14.85 -9.75 19.55
C ASP A 380 -15.05 -8.50 18.69
N ILE A 381 -16.11 -8.51 17.87
CA ILE A 381 -16.41 -7.44 16.90
C ILE A 381 -17.83 -6.90 17.12
N THR A 382 -17.98 -5.58 17.24
CA THR A 382 -19.29 -4.93 17.04
C THR A 382 -19.37 -4.38 15.62
N ALA A 383 -20.40 -4.74 14.86
CA ALA A 383 -20.54 -4.31 13.47
C ALA A 383 -21.99 -4.05 13.03
N LYS A 384 -22.21 -3.34 11.92
CA LYS A 384 -23.55 -3.16 11.32
C LYS A 384 -24.00 -4.37 10.50
N LYS A 385 -23.05 -5.12 9.95
CA LYS A 385 -23.27 -6.32 9.11
C LYS A 385 -22.47 -7.50 9.64
N PRO A 386 -23.02 -8.73 9.54
CA PRO A 386 -22.34 -9.94 10.01
C PRO A 386 -21.16 -10.32 9.12
N ALA A 387 -20.43 -11.35 9.54
CA ALA A 387 -19.43 -12.00 8.69
C ALA A 387 -20.09 -12.67 7.47
N GLU A 388 -19.42 -12.64 6.32
CA GLU A 388 -19.84 -13.33 5.10
C GLU A 388 -18.64 -14.06 4.50
N PHE A 389 -18.77 -15.37 4.29
CA PHE A 389 -17.72 -16.23 3.74
C PHE A 389 -18.21 -16.88 2.45
N LYS A 390 -17.45 -16.68 1.37
CA LYS A 390 -17.70 -17.17 0.02
C LYS A 390 -16.46 -17.87 -0.49
N TYR A 391 -16.65 -19.07 -1.06
CA TYR A 391 -15.58 -19.89 -1.60
C TYR A 391 -14.42 -20.01 -0.60
N CYS A 392 -14.74 -20.52 0.59
CA CYS A 392 -13.82 -20.71 1.69
C CYS A 392 -13.82 -22.18 2.10
N LYS A 393 -12.66 -22.70 2.52
CA LYS A 393 -12.51 -24.09 2.95
C LYS A 393 -11.73 -24.14 4.26
N GLY A 394 -12.24 -24.86 5.26
CA GLY A 394 -11.54 -25.05 6.53
C GLY A 394 -11.41 -23.77 7.37
N ILE A 395 -12.46 -22.93 7.40
CA ILE A 395 -12.53 -21.81 8.35
C ILE A 395 -12.85 -22.37 9.74
N LYS A 396 -11.92 -22.25 10.68
CA LYS A 396 -12.09 -22.67 12.07
C LYS A 396 -12.34 -21.46 12.94
N GLN A 397 -13.34 -21.55 13.81
CA GLN A 397 -13.74 -20.48 14.73
C GLN A 397 -13.78 -21.01 16.15
N GLU A 398 -13.07 -20.37 17.06
CA GLU A 398 -13.05 -20.66 18.49
C GLU A 398 -13.25 -19.34 19.25
N ASN A 399 -14.32 -19.22 20.04
CA ASN A 399 -14.63 -17.99 20.78
C ASN A 399 -14.67 -16.73 19.87
N VAL A 400 -15.52 -16.77 18.84
CA VAL A 400 -15.75 -15.65 17.91
C VAL A 400 -17.12 -15.02 18.21
N ASN A 401 -17.11 -13.81 18.75
CA ASN A 401 -18.28 -13.04 19.15
C ASN A 401 -18.47 -11.86 18.20
N ILE A 402 -19.60 -11.83 17.48
CA ILE A 402 -19.96 -10.72 16.60
C ILE A 402 -21.29 -10.15 17.09
N THR A 403 -21.27 -8.91 17.60
CA THR A 403 -22.49 -8.19 18.00
C THR A 403 -22.93 -7.26 16.89
N ILE A 404 -24.16 -7.45 16.40
CA ILE A 404 -24.73 -6.57 15.37
C ILE A 404 -25.43 -5.38 16.04
N LYS A 405 -25.10 -4.16 15.60
CA LYS A 405 -25.66 -2.89 16.13
C LYS A 405 -26.16 -1.97 15.02
#